data_AF-A0A914FZA3-F1
#
_entry.id   AF-A0A914FZA3-F1
#
_cell.length_a   1.000
_cell.length_b   1.000
_cell.length_c   1.000
_cell.angle_alpha   90.00
_cell.angle_beta   90.00
_cell.angle_gamma   90.00
#
_symmetry.space_group_name_H-M   'P 1'
#
loop_
_entity.id
_entity.type
_entity.pdbx_description
1 polymer ?
#
loop_
_entity_poly.entity_id
_entity_poly.type
_entity_poly.pdbx_seq_one_letter_code
_entity_poly.pdbx_strand_id
1 'polypeptide(L)'
;MGCSCGKKDVKQQEFDQVGLVNNHAYSVLSVNTIDDQCLIYLRNPWGHDVWNGDWSFDWSGWTDEYKEALNYEQMQWNEGTFWMPFEMFLYYFDYISIARLRTAQNWQDLRFSINLGFHCDCKMLKMVVREPTEICLELFQQSERHMDAEVDIAILVHKVKSGTNRPGELVFRSSRKHAGNICTNEKFFESGEYLVCWLSLNYIHNGRTVPGTIVVHSSKLVIASLIDSSMEILRDSLISLILKEGQTQELYPNLIYYSMGEKFRGMMALVENTDNSNAAEITLDYRESKNVISTRGDLYTKDLLQPGHRQILTILTPIKPMDQLLYSVKSKVKQIDRSKVPNESNIPPLESAALMALHGSVSLFD
;
A
#
# COMPACT_ATOMS: atom_id res chain seq x y z
N MET A 1 -21.58 -11.22 1.52
CA MET A 1 -20.25 -10.90 2.12
C MET A 1 -19.64 -12.21 2.61
N GLY A 2 -18.31 -12.29 2.76
CA GLY A 2 -17.65 -13.47 3.34
C GLY A 2 -17.07 -13.15 4.71
N CYS A 3 -16.85 -14.16 5.55
CA CYS A 3 -16.19 -14.03 6.84
C CYS A 3 -15.34 -15.26 7.15
N SER A 4 -14.34 -15.14 8.01
CA SER A 4 -13.47 -16.25 8.43
C SER A 4 -13.63 -16.51 9.93
N CYS A 5 -13.97 -17.74 10.27
CA CYS A 5 -13.96 -18.26 11.62
C CYS A 5 -12.53 -18.69 11.99
N GLY A 6 -12.10 -18.41 13.22
CA GLY A 6 -10.79 -18.83 13.71
C GLY A 6 -9.96 -17.73 14.36
N LYS A 7 -10.52 -17.08 15.38
CA LYS A 7 -9.80 -16.12 16.20
C LYS A 7 -8.64 -16.78 16.95
N LYS A 8 -7.44 -16.21 16.83
CA LYS A 8 -6.18 -16.85 17.28
C LYS A 8 -6.12 -17.24 18.76
N ASP A 9 -6.87 -16.54 19.61
CA ASP A 9 -6.85 -16.74 21.06
C ASP A 9 -7.86 -17.78 21.56
N VAL A 10 -8.68 -18.35 20.66
CA VAL A 10 -9.70 -19.35 20.97
C VAL A 10 -9.16 -20.75 20.65
N LYS A 11 -9.35 -21.71 21.57
CA LYS A 11 -8.86 -23.08 21.38
C LYS A 11 -9.79 -23.88 20.46
N GLN A 12 -9.23 -24.80 19.68
CA GLN A 12 -10.00 -25.67 18.78
C GLN A 12 -11.23 -26.33 19.44
N GLN A 13 -11.04 -26.87 20.65
CA GLN A 13 -12.10 -27.54 21.41
C GLN A 13 -13.33 -26.66 21.65
N GLU A 14 -13.13 -25.35 21.79
CA GLU A 14 -14.23 -24.41 22.03
C GLU A 14 -15.08 -24.23 20.77
N PHE A 15 -14.45 -24.19 19.59
CA PHE A 15 -15.16 -24.18 18.31
C PHE A 15 -15.98 -25.47 18.11
N ASP A 16 -15.37 -26.62 18.39
CA ASP A 16 -16.03 -27.92 18.25
C ASP A 16 -17.27 -28.02 19.17
N GLN A 17 -17.18 -27.47 20.39
CA GLN A 17 -18.30 -27.45 21.34
C GLN A 17 -19.49 -26.62 20.84
N VAL A 18 -19.23 -25.52 20.14
CA VAL A 18 -20.27 -24.63 19.62
C VAL A 18 -20.70 -24.95 18.18
N GLY A 19 -20.13 -26.01 17.59
CA GLY A 19 -20.45 -26.45 16.23
C GLY A 19 -19.84 -25.60 15.11
N LEU A 20 -18.81 -24.79 15.40
CA LEU A 20 -18.12 -23.97 14.40
C LEU A 20 -16.84 -24.65 13.92
N VAL A 21 -16.47 -24.40 12.66
CA VAL A 21 -15.22 -24.89 12.07
C VAL A 21 -14.16 -23.78 12.14
N ASN A 22 -13.04 -24.06 12.79
CA ASN A 22 -11.90 -23.15 12.88
C ASN A 22 -11.14 -23.06 11.54
N ASN A 23 -10.52 -21.91 11.26
CA ASN A 23 -9.78 -21.61 10.03
C ASN A 23 -10.61 -21.85 8.76
N HIS A 24 -11.90 -21.49 8.80
CA HIS A 24 -12.84 -21.78 7.72
C HIS A 24 -13.66 -20.54 7.31
N ALA A 25 -14.03 -20.51 6.04
CA ALA A 25 -14.76 -19.40 5.45
C ALA A 25 -16.27 -19.65 5.47
N TYR A 26 -17.03 -18.65 5.92
CA TYR A 26 -18.49 -18.64 5.96
C TYR A 26 -19.02 -17.48 5.12
N SER A 27 -20.26 -17.58 4.64
CA SER A 27 -20.96 -16.48 3.98
C SER A 27 -21.84 -15.73 4.98
N VAL A 28 -21.78 -14.40 4.98
CA VAL A 28 -22.77 -13.57 5.67
C VAL A 28 -23.93 -13.33 4.72
N LEU A 29 -25.12 -13.78 5.12
CA LEU A 29 -26.34 -13.75 4.33
C LEU A 29 -27.26 -12.60 4.73
N SER A 30 -27.43 -12.34 6.02
CA SER A 30 -28.32 -11.29 6.54
C SER A 30 -27.90 -10.83 7.93
N VAL A 31 -28.42 -9.67 8.35
CA VAL A 31 -28.33 -9.13 9.71
C VAL A 31 -29.71 -8.60 10.08
N ASN A 32 -30.18 -8.88 11.29
CA ASN A 32 -31.47 -8.39 11.78
C ASN A 32 -31.36 -7.96 13.25
N THR A 33 -32.27 -7.11 13.71
CA THR A 33 -32.34 -6.64 15.09
C THR A 33 -33.71 -6.93 15.65
N ILE A 34 -33.77 -7.70 16.73
CA ILE A 34 -35.00 -8.08 17.43
C ILE A 34 -34.78 -7.83 18.92
N ASP A 35 -35.71 -7.14 19.57
CA ASP A 35 -35.64 -6.79 21.00
C ASP A 35 -34.29 -6.20 21.41
N ASP A 36 -33.81 -5.24 20.61
CA ASP A 36 -32.50 -4.58 20.74
C ASP A 36 -31.26 -5.50 20.64
N GLN A 37 -31.44 -6.78 20.29
CA GLN A 37 -30.37 -7.72 20.02
C GLN A 37 -30.05 -7.81 18.53
N CYS A 38 -28.78 -7.61 18.17
CA CYS A 38 -28.30 -7.78 16.80
C CYS A 38 -27.95 -9.25 16.54
N LEU A 39 -28.55 -9.81 15.50
CA LEU A 39 -28.35 -11.20 15.06
C LEU A 39 -27.77 -11.20 13.65
N ILE A 40 -26.90 -12.17 13.38
CA ILE A 40 -26.27 -12.35 12.08
C ILE A 40 -26.59 -13.74 11.52
N TYR A 41 -26.98 -13.78 10.25
CA TYR A 41 -27.33 -14.99 9.53
C TYR A 41 -26.16 -15.40 8.64
N LEU A 42 -25.62 -16.60 8.91
CA LEU A 42 -24.43 -17.12 8.26
C LEU A 42 -24.72 -18.42 7.52
N ARG A 43 -23.81 -18.78 6.62
CA ARG A 43 -23.79 -20.09 5.97
C ARG A 43 -22.40 -20.72 5.97
N ASN A 44 -22.30 -21.94 6.48
CA ASN A 44 -21.19 -22.85 6.22
C ASN A 44 -21.33 -23.42 4.79
N PRO A 45 -20.36 -23.18 3.88
CA PRO A 45 -20.42 -23.73 2.53
C PRO A 45 -20.36 -25.26 2.48
N TRP A 46 -19.93 -25.95 3.55
CA TRP A 46 -19.97 -27.42 3.63
C TRP A 46 -21.37 -27.99 3.86
N GLY A 47 -22.35 -27.17 4.23
CA GLY A 47 -23.72 -27.60 4.48
C GLY A 47 -23.98 -28.23 5.85
N HIS A 48 -22.94 -28.40 6.67
CA HIS A 48 -23.00 -28.95 8.04
C HIS A 48 -22.09 -28.14 8.97
N ASP A 49 -21.89 -28.58 10.22
CA ASP A 49 -21.11 -27.89 11.26
C ASP A 49 -21.52 -26.42 11.42
N VAL A 50 -22.68 -26.26 12.07
CA VAL A 50 -23.35 -24.98 12.31
C VAL A 50 -23.42 -24.68 13.81
N TRP A 51 -23.56 -23.40 14.12
CA TRP A 51 -23.76 -22.91 15.48
C TRP A 51 -24.89 -23.66 16.21
N ASN A 52 -24.60 -24.15 17.41
CA ASN A 52 -25.53 -24.93 18.24
C ASN A 52 -25.96 -24.22 19.55
N GLY A 53 -25.63 -22.94 19.70
CA GLY A 53 -26.01 -22.12 20.87
C GLY A 53 -27.33 -21.36 20.66
N ASP A 54 -27.48 -20.21 21.33
CA ASP A 54 -28.68 -19.38 21.21
C ASP A 54 -28.95 -18.98 19.75
N TRP A 55 -30.22 -18.97 19.33
CA TRP A 55 -30.66 -18.72 17.96
C TRP A 55 -30.24 -19.78 16.91
N SER A 56 -29.64 -20.88 17.34
CA SER A 56 -29.50 -22.08 16.49
C SER A 56 -30.87 -22.65 16.12
N PHE A 57 -30.90 -23.56 15.16
CA PHE A 57 -32.15 -24.19 14.69
C PHE A 57 -32.92 -24.88 15.83
N ASP A 58 -32.21 -25.56 16.72
CA ASP A 58 -32.79 -26.32 17.85
C ASP A 58 -32.95 -25.49 19.14
N TRP A 59 -32.73 -24.18 19.09
CA TRP A 59 -32.83 -23.32 20.26
C TRP A 59 -34.27 -23.28 20.80
N SER A 60 -34.46 -23.55 22.09
CA SER A 60 -35.80 -23.60 22.69
C SER A 60 -36.48 -22.24 22.87
N GLY A 61 -35.75 -21.14 22.65
CA GLY A 61 -36.26 -19.77 22.79
C GLY A 61 -37.05 -19.23 21.59
N TRP A 62 -37.22 -20.01 20.53
CA TRP A 62 -38.01 -19.60 19.36
C TRP A 62 -39.49 -19.41 19.68
N THR A 63 -39.99 -18.18 19.58
CA THR A 63 -41.42 -17.85 19.53
C THR A 63 -41.92 -17.79 18.08
N ASP A 64 -43.23 -17.84 17.86
CA ASP A 64 -43.79 -17.71 16.51
C ASP A 64 -43.44 -16.34 15.88
N GLU A 65 -43.42 -15.29 16.72
CA GLU A 65 -43.00 -13.94 16.33
C GLU A 65 -41.55 -13.90 15.84
N TYR A 66 -40.61 -14.54 16.56
CA TYR A 66 -39.22 -14.63 16.14
C TYR A 66 -39.04 -15.48 14.89
N LYS A 67 -39.78 -16.58 14.76
CA LYS A 67 -39.72 -17.45 13.58
C LYS A 67 -40.14 -16.71 12.32
N GLU A 68 -41.21 -15.93 12.39
CA GLU A 68 -41.66 -15.09 11.29
C GLU A 68 -40.62 -14.00 10.97
N ALA A 69 -40.12 -13.29 11.99
CA ALA A 69 -39.18 -12.18 11.80
C ALA A 69 -37.82 -12.61 11.22
N LEU A 70 -37.36 -13.84 11.50
CA LEU A 70 -36.04 -14.34 11.10
C LEU A 70 -36.10 -15.40 9.98
N ASN A 71 -37.27 -15.59 9.36
CA ASN A 71 -37.48 -16.60 8.32
C ASN A 71 -36.99 -17.99 8.74
N TYR A 72 -37.37 -18.46 9.93
CA TYR A 72 -36.89 -19.73 10.52
C TYR A 72 -37.01 -20.93 9.56
N GLU A 73 -38.09 -21.01 8.76
CA GLU A 73 -38.25 -22.07 7.77
C GLU A 73 -37.08 -22.13 6.78
N GLN A 74 -36.49 -20.99 6.40
CA GLN A 74 -35.33 -20.98 5.50
C GLN A 74 -34.11 -21.66 6.12
N MET A 75 -33.95 -21.67 7.44
CA MET A 75 -32.89 -22.42 8.11
C MET A 75 -33.08 -23.92 7.98
N GLN A 76 -34.33 -24.37 8.02
CA GLN A 76 -34.66 -25.79 7.91
C GLN A 76 -34.29 -26.36 6.54
N TRP A 77 -34.49 -25.58 5.48
CA TRP A 77 -34.31 -26.02 4.10
C TRP A 77 -32.92 -25.72 3.53
N ASN A 78 -32.20 -24.76 4.10
CA ASN A 78 -30.87 -24.36 3.62
C ASN A 78 -29.76 -24.96 4.47
N GLU A 79 -29.16 -26.03 3.95
CA GLU A 79 -28.01 -26.68 4.58
C GLU A 79 -26.89 -25.69 4.93
N GLY A 80 -26.37 -25.84 6.15
CA GLY A 80 -25.26 -25.06 6.69
C GLY A 80 -25.64 -23.64 7.13
N THR A 81 -26.91 -23.25 7.13
CA THR A 81 -27.33 -21.90 7.54
C THR A 81 -27.72 -21.82 9.01
N PHE A 82 -27.45 -20.69 9.66
CA PHE A 82 -27.79 -20.46 11.06
C PHE A 82 -27.79 -18.99 11.44
N TRP A 83 -28.64 -18.63 12.42
CA TRP A 83 -28.52 -17.37 13.15
C TRP A 83 -27.59 -17.53 14.35
N MET A 84 -26.92 -16.45 14.72
CA MET A 84 -26.18 -16.36 15.98
C MET A 84 -26.21 -14.92 16.51
N PRO A 85 -26.02 -14.73 17.83
CA PRO A 85 -25.79 -13.41 18.40
C PRO A 85 -24.57 -12.74 17.76
N PHE A 86 -24.68 -11.45 17.43
CA PHE A 86 -23.56 -10.70 16.85
C PHE A 86 -22.34 -10.65 17.78
N GLU A 87 -22.55 -10.65 19.09
CA GLU A 87 -21.46 -10.70 20.08
C GLU A 87 -20.65 -11.99 19.98
N MET A 88 -21.32 -13.13 19.78
CA MET A 88 -20.66 -14.42 19.56
C MET A 88 -19.92 -14.43 18.22
N PHE A 89 -20.45 -13.76 17.20
CA PHE A 89 -19.74 -13.60 15.94
C PHE A 89 -18.42 -12.84 16.13
N LEU A 90 -18.41 -11.72 16.85
CA LEU A 90 -17.18 -10.97 17.17
C LEU A 90 -16.18 -11.77 18.02
N TYR A 91 -16.68 -12.73 18.80
CA TYR A 91 -15.86 -13.60 19.62
C TYR A 91 -15.17 -14.70 18.80
N TYR A 92 -15.86 -15.36 17.86
CA TYR A 92 -15.33 -16.50 17.11
C TYR A 92 -14.72 -16.14 15.73
N PHE A 93 -15.16 -15.06 15.10
CA PHE A 93 -14.74 -14.63 13.77
C PHE A 93 -13.77 -13.45 13.85
N ASP A 94 -12.77 -13.44 12.96
CA ASP A 94 -11.67 -12.45 13.01
C ASP A 94 -11.55 -11.63 11.72
N TYR A 95 -12.26 -12.02 10.65
CA TYR A 95 -12.16 -11.34 9.36
C TYR A 95 -13.49 -11.30 8.60
N ILE A 96 -13.78 -10.17 7.97
CA ILE A 96 -14.89 -9.99 7.01
C ILE A 96 -14.32 -9.49 5.68
N SER A 97 -14.78 -10.12 4.60
CA SER A 97 -14.50 -9.75 3.21
C SER A 97 -15.77 -9.18 2.56
N ILE A 98 -15.67 -7.95 2.07
CA ILE A 98 -16.76 -7.28 1.35
C ILE A 98 -16.32 -7.03 -0.10
N ALA A 99 -17.03 -7.62 -1.05
CA ALA A 99 -16.92 -7.30 -2.46
C ALA A 99 -17.96 -6.24 -2.81
N ARG A 100 -17.55 -4.96 -2.87
CA ARG A 100 -18.46 -3.85 -3.18
C ARG A 100 -18.66 -3.74 -4.69
N LEU A 101 -19.87 -3.98 -5.16
CA LEU A 101 -20.25 -3.76 -6.55
C LEU A 101 -20.62 -2.28 -6.76
N ARG A 102 -19.76 -1.53 -7.43
CA ARG A 102 -19.97 -0.09 -7.70
C ARG A 102 -20.88 0.17 -8.90
N THR A 103 -21.11 -0.83 -9.74
CA THR A 103 -22.00 -0.76 -10.91
C THR A 103 -23.44 -0.39 -10.53
N ALA A 104 -23.92 -0.85 -9.37
CA ALA A 104 -25.26 -0.49 -8.86
C ALA A 104 -25.40 0.99 -8.49
N GLN A 105 -24.29 1.73 -8.37
CA GLN A 105 -24.25 3.16 -8.00
C GLN A 105 -23.91 4.05 -9.21
N ASN A 106 -23.96 3.54 -10.45
CA ASN A 106 -23.61 4.25 -11.68
C ASN A 106 -22.16 4.78 -11.75
N TRP A 107 -21.25 4.18 -10.98
CA TRP A 107 -19.83 4.50 -11.07
C TRP A 107 -19.25 4.09 -12.43
N GLN A 108 -18.24 4.83 -12.87
CA GLN A 108 -17.49 4.60 -14.09
C GLN A 108 -16.14 3.94 -13.79
N ASP A 109 -15.76 2.98 -14.65
CA ASP A 109 -14.50 2.25 -14.57
C ASP A 109 -13.62 2.55 -15.78
N LEU A 110 -12.43 3.11 -15.56
CA LEU A 110 -11.38 3.19 -16.57
C LEU A 110 -10.27 2.21 -16.21
N ARG A 111 -9.86 1.35 -17.15
CA ARG A 111 -8.88 0.28 -16.93
C ARG A 111 -7.69 0.46 -17.86
N PHE A 112 -6.48 0.41 -17.32
CA PHE A 112 -5.25 0.57 -18.07
C PHE A 112 -4.28 -0.58 -17.75
N SER A 113 -3.89 -1.33 -18.78
CA SER A 113 -2.85 -2.35 -18.67
C SER A 113 -1.48 -1.68 -18.57
N ILE A 114 -0.67 -2.13 -17.61
CA ILE A 114 0.65 -1.58 -17.32
C ILE A 114 1.64 -2.72 -17.02
N ASN A 115 2.93 -2.40 -17.01
CA ASN A 115 3.96 -3.28 -16.47
C ASN A 115 4.47 -2.67 -15.17
N LEU A 116 4.46 -3.47 -14.11
CA LEU A 116 4.98 -3.12 -12.79
C LEU A 116 6.41 -3.62 -12.67
N GLY A 117 7.28 -2.83 -12.08
CA GLY A 117 8.70 -3.14 -11.95
C GLY A 117 9.53 -1.87 -12.04
N PHE A 118 10.83 -2.02 -11.88
CA PHE A 118 11.78 -0.93 -12.07
C PHE A 118 12.44 -1.05 -13.44
N HIS A 119 12.02 -0.19 -14.38
CA HIS A 119 12.56 -0.19 -15.74
C HIS A 119 12.52 1.23 -16.34
N CYS A 120 13.19 1.42 -17.48
CA CYS A 120 13.27 2.73 -18.14
C CYS A 120 11.96 3.15 -18.83
N ASP A 121 11.15 2.21 -19.31
CA ASP A 121 9.84 2.48 -19.95
C ASP A 121 8.71 2.61 -18.91
N CYS A 122 8.90 3.44 -17.88
CA CYS A 122 7.85 3.63 -16.89
C CYS A 122 6.74 4.51 -17.44
N LYS A 123 5.49 4.10 -17.18
CA LYS A 123 4.30 4.92 -17.42
C LYS A 123 3.82 5.53 -16.11
N MET A 124 2.98 6.55 -16.22
CA MET A 124 2.15 7.05 -15.13
C MET A 124 0.76 7.33 -15.68
N LEU A 125 -0.21 7.49 -14.79
CA LEU A 125 -1.57 7.84 -15.19
C LEU A 125 -1.82 9.33 -14.92
N LYS A 126 -2.19 10.07 -15.96
CA LYS A 126 -2.68 11.45 -15.84
C LYS A 126 -4.19 11.43 -15.76
N MET A 127 -4.73 12.11 -14.76
CA MET A 127 -6.16 12.17 -14.47
C MET A 127 -6.62 13.63 -14.39
N VAL A 128 -7.73 13.96 -15.03
CA VAL A 128 -8.34 15.29 -15.01
C VAL A 128 -9.73 15.17 -14.43
N VAL A 129 -9.93 15.83 -13.28
CA VAL A 129 -11.18 15.88 -12.54
C VAL A 129 -11.80 17.26 -12.78
N ARG A 130 -13.00 17.32 -13.36
CA ARG A 130 -13.64 18.59 -13.74
C ARG A 130 -14.46 19.21 -12.61
N GLU A 131 -14.98 18.38 -11.73
CA GLU A 131 -15.80 18.77 -10.59
C GLU A 131 -15.51 17.84 -9.42
N PRO A 132 -15.82 18.23 -8.18
CA PRO A 132 -15.58 17.39 -7.02
C PRO A 132 -16.19 15.99 -7.17
N THR A 133 -15.34 14.96 -7.10
CA THR A 133 -15.66 13.58 -7.48
C THR A 133 -15.05 12.60 -6.49
N GLU A 134 -15.86 11.63 -6.05
CA GLU A 134 -15.37 10.48 -5.29
C GLU A 134 -14.73 9.47 -6.26
N ILE A 135 -13.46 9.12 -6.00
CA ILE A 135 -12.64 8.23 -6.83
C ILE A 135 -11.97 7.19 -5.95
N CYS A 136 -11.93 5.95 -6.43
CA CYS A 136 -11.14 4.87 -5.86
C CYS A 136 -10.17 4.33 -6.93
N LEU A 137 -8.89 4.29 -6.59
CA LEU A 137 -7.85 3.72 -7.45
C LEU A 137 -7.53 2.31 -6.97
N GLU A 138 -7.47 1.38 -7.92
CA GLU A 138 -7.07 0.01 -7.65
C GLU A 138 -5.92 -0.37 -8.56
N LEU A 139 -4.89 -0.97 -7.99
CA LEU A 139 -3.76 -1.50 -8.74
C LEU A 139 -3.70 -3.00 -8.51
N PHE A 140 -3.77 -3.74 -9.60
CA PHE A 140 -3.67 -5.19 -9.64
C PHE A 140 -2.38 -5.60 -10.34
N GLN A 141 -1.76 -6.67 -9.85
CA GLN A 141 -0.70 -7.35 -10.55
C GLN A 141 -1.12 -8.79 -10.86
N GLN A 142 -0.74 -9.27 -12.03
CA GLN A 142 -1.03 -10.63 -12.43
C GLN A 142 -0.19 -11.57 -11.56
N SER A 143 -0.90 -12.44 -10.83
CA SER A 143 -0.29 -13.50 -10.03
C SER A 143 -0.79 -14.83 -10.57
N GLU A 144 0.13 -15.75 -10.85
CA GLU A 144 -0.18 -17.14 -11.12
C GLU A 144 -0.18 -17.89 -9.78
N ARG A 145 -1.22 -18.70 -9.53
CA ARG A 145 -1.28 -19.51 -8.31
C ARG A 145 0.02 -20.31 -8.19
N HIS A 146 0.68 -20.22 -7.04
CA HIS A 146 1.95 -20.89 -6.70
C HIS A 146 3.25 -20.25 -7.22
N MET A 147 3.21 -19.07 -7.85
CA MET A 147 4.42 -18.32 -8.19
C MET A 147 4.58 -17.10 -7.27
N ASP A 148 5.72 -17.02 -6.56
CA ASP A 148 6.19 -15.83 -5.83
C ASP A 148 6.62 -14.74 -6.84
N ALA A 149 5.68 -14.31 -7.67
CA ALA A 149 5.90 -13.33 -8.72
C ALA A 149 5.42 -11.94 -8.37
N GLU A 150 4.89 -11.74 -7.17
CA GLU A 150 4.45 -10.43 -6.74
C GLU A 150 5.64 -9.50 -6.53
N VAL A 151 5.56 -8.30 -7.10
CA VAL A 151 6.38 -7.18 -6.69
C VAL A 151 5.70 -6.45 -5.54
N ASP A 152 6.45 -5.67 -4.78
CA ASP A 152 5.82 -4.69 -3.91
C ASP A 152 5.14 -3.60 -4.76
N ILE A 153 3.95 -3.18 -4.33
CA ILE A 153 3.18 -2.16 -5.03
C ILE A 153 2.74 -1.07 -4.06
N ALA A 154 2.77 0.18 -4.54
CA ALA A 154 2.16 1.34 -3.90
C ALA A 154 1.63 2.30 -4.95
N ILE A 155 0.61 3.08 -4.62
CA ILE A 155 0.10 4.21 -5.42
C ILE A 155 0.46 5.51 -4.72
N LEU A 156 0.92 6.51 -5.46
CA LEU A 156 1.10 7.90 -5.04
C LEU A 156 0.34 8.81 -5.98
N VAL A 157 -0.44 9.72 -5.43
CA VAL A 157 -1.31 10.62 -6.18
C VAL A 157 -0.91 12.06 -5.89
N HIS A 158 -0.49 12.75 -6.94
CA HIS A 158 -0.02 14.12 -6.88
C HIS A 158 -1.02 15.05 -7.55
N LYS A 159 -1.36 16.16 -6.91
CA LYS A 159 -2.05 17.28 -7.55
C LYS A 159 -1.02 18.13 -8.28
N VAL A 160 -1.30 18.41 -9.54
CA VAL A 160 -0.34 19.01 -10.47
C VAL A 160 -0.69 20.48 -10.67
N LYS A 161 0.34 21.32 -10.80
CA LYS A 161 0.15 22.69 -11.31
C LYS A 161 -0.14 22.60 -12.80
N SER A 162 -1.18 23.29 -13.28
CA SER A 162 -1.61 23.17 -14.68
C SER A 162 -0.46 23.33 -15.67
N GLY A 163 -0.42 22.47 -16.68
CA GLY A 163 0.57 22.53 -17.76
C GLY A 163 1.90 21.81 -17.48
N THR A 164 2.09 21.21 -16.30
CA THR A 164 3.28 20.36 -16.05
C THR A 164 2.90 18.88 -16.02
N ASN A 165 3.84 18.02 -16.42
CA ASN A 165 3.74 16.56 -16.23
C ASN A 165 4.76 16.11 -15.17
N ARG A 166 4.90 16.89 -14.10
CA ARG A 166 5.75 16.54 -12.95
C ARG A 166 4.93 16.43 -11.68
N PRO A 167 5.31 15.55 -10.74
CA PRO A 167 4.61 15.41 -9.48
C PRO A 167 4.60 16.74 -8.71
N GLY A 168 3.41 17.23 -8.38
CA GLY A 168 3.24 18.37 -7.49
C GLY A 168 3.03 17.93 -6.04
N GLU A 169 2.05 18.53 -5.38
CA GLU A 169 1.71 18.18 -4.01
C GLU A 169 1.22 16.72 -3.94
N LEU A 170 1.86 15.90 -3.12
CA LEU A 170 1.34 14.56 -2.80
C LEU A 170 0.03 14.70 -2.02
N VAL A 171 -1.11 14.39 -2.64
CA VAL A 171 -2.42 14.46 -1.98
C VAL A 171 -2.69 13.20 -1.19
N PHE A 172 -2.35 12.05 -1.75
CA PHE A 172 -2.64 10.75 -1.16
C PHE A 172 -1.65 9.68 -1.61
N ARG A 173 -1.46 8.67 -0.77
CA ARG A 173 -0.77 7.43 -1.15
C ARG A 173 -1.38 6.20 -0.49
N SER A 174 -1.25 5.04 -1.12
CA SER A 174 -1.54 3.76 -0.47
C SER A 174 -0.42 3.37 0.50
N SER A 175 -0.68 2.39 1.35
CA SER A 175 0.41 1.63 1.98
C SER A 175 1.12 0.80 0.92
N ARG A 176 2.45 0.74 0.99
CA ARG A 176 3.27 -0.13 0.15
C ARG A 176 3.13 -1.57 0.62
N LYS A 177 2.74 -2.48 -0.28
CA LYS A 177 2.49 -3.89 0.07
C LYS A 177 3.02 -4.87 -0.98
N HIS A 178 3.53 -6.00 -0.53
CA HIS A 178 3.66 -7.21 -1.35
C HIS A 178 2.33 -7.94 -1.31
N ALA A 179 1.50 -7.69 -2.32
CA ALA A 179 0.15 -8.24 -2.44
C ALA A 179 -0.29 -8.21 -3.90
N GLY A 180 -1.10 -9.17 -4.32
CA GLY A 180 -1.68 -9.20 -5.68
C GLY A 180 -2.48 -7.95 -6.07
N ASN A 181 -2.97 -7.17 -5.10
CA ASN A 181 -3.61 -5.89 -5.36
C ASN A 181 -3.51 -4.89 -4.19
N ILE A 182 -3.71 -3.61 -4.51
CA ILE A 182 -3.96 -2.53 -3.55
C ILE A 182 -5.17 -1.70 -3.99
N CYS A 183 -5.90 -1.19 -3.01
CA CYS A 183 -7.05 -0.31 -3.21
C CYS A 183 -6.86 0.92 -2.31
N THR A 184 -7.11 2.11 -2.84
CA THR A 184 -6.95 3.37 -2.10
C THR A 184 -8.14 3.68 -1.17
N ASN A 185 -9.19 2.85 -1.23
CA ASN A 185 -10.55 3.19 -0.83
C ASN A 185 -11.05 4.45 -1.56
N GLU A 186 -12.31 4.79 -1.32
CA GLU A 186 -12.89 6.00 -1.85
C GLU A 186 -12.22 7.26 -1.25
N LYS A 187 -11.81 8.16 -2.13
CA LYS A 187 -11.23 9.46 -1.81
C LYS A 187 -11.95 10.54 -2.58
N PHE A 188 -12.08 11.70 -1.96
CA PHE A 188 -12.72 12.85 -2.61
C PHE A 188 -11.66 13.70 -3.30
N PHE A 189 -11.82 13.89 -4.61
CA PHE A 189 -10.93 14.68 -5.44
C PHE A 189 -11.62 15.97 -5.85
N GLU A 190 -10.96 17.09 -5.57
CA GLU A 190 -11.36 18.41 -6.08
C GLU A 190 -11.11 18.53 -7.59
N SER A 191 -11.68 19.56 -8.22
CA SER A 191 -11.37 19.85 -9.62
C SER A 191 -9.87 20.14 -9.80
N GLY A 192 -9.24 19.51 -10.80
CA GLY A 192 -7.83 19.70 -11.11
C GLY A 192 -7.21 18.58 -11.92
N GLU A 193 -5.91 18.72 -12.17
CA GLU A 193 -5.07 17.70 -12.80
C GLU A 193 -4.29 16.92 -11.73
N TYR A 194 -4.24 15.61 -11.91
CA TYR A 194 -3.58 14.68 -11.00
C TYR A 194 -2.66 13.73 -11.78
N LEU A 195 -1.50 13.43 -11.19
CA LEU A 195 -0.63 12.34 -11.63
C LEU A 195 -0.68 11.22 -10.61
N VAL A 196 -0.87 10.01 -11.12
CA VAL A 196 -0.87 8.79 -10.33
C VAL A 196 0.37 8.00 -10.72
N CYS A 197 1.32 7.96 -9.80
CA CYS A 197 2.55 7.18 -9.89
C CYS A 197 2.38 5.87 -9.11
N TRP A 198 3.07 4.82 -9.51
CA TRP A 198 3.14 3.57 -8.76
C TRP A 198 4.58 3.16 -8.50
N LEU A 199 4.80 2.49 -7.37
CA LEU A 199 6.12 2.04 -6.93
C LEU A 199 6.23 0.53 -6.98
N SER A 200 7.40 0.05 -7.39
CA SER A 200 7.88 -1.31 -7.21
C SER A 200 9.40 -1.29 -7.12
N LEU A 201 9.98 -1.70 -5.98
CA LEU A 201 11.43 -1.57 -5.71
C LEU A 201 12.11 -2.89 -5.33
N ASN A 202 11.37 -3.97 -5.05
CA ASN A 202 11.92 -5.25 -4.55
C ASN A 202 12.88 -5.95 -5.54
N TYR A 203 12.77 -5.68 -6.84
CA TYR A 203 13.57 -6.32 -7.88
C TYR A 203 14.34 -5.30 -8.74
N ILE A 204 14.72 -4.18 -8.13
CA ILE A 204 15.38 -3.07 -8.82
C ILE A 204 16.62 -3.48 -9.63
N HIS A 205 17.40 -4.45 -9.13
CA HIS A 205 18.62 -4.93 -9.78
C HIS A 205 18.42 -6.08 -10.77
N ASN A 206 17.25 -6.74 -10.73
CA ASN A 206 16.98 -7.91 -11.57
C ASN A 206 16.16 -7.54 -12.82
N GLY A 207 15.66 -6.30 -12.91
CA GLY A 207 14.84 -5.83 -14.02
C GLY A 207 13.51 -6.58 -14.18
N ARG A 208 13.07 -7.29 -13.14
CA ARG A 208 11.83 -8.09 -13.18
C ARG A 208 10.65 -7.14 -13.37
N THR A 209 9.80 -7.47 -14.34
CA THR A 209 8.51 -6.81 -14.54
C THR A 209 7.37 -7.80 -14.43
N VAL A 210 6.21 -7.31 -14.00
CA VAL A 210 4.99 -8.09 -13.79
C VAL A 210 3.84 -7.35 -14.48
N PRO A 211 3.08 -8.00 -15.36
CA PRO A 211 1.90 -7.40 -15.95
C PRO A 211 0.91 -6.97 -14.86
N GLY A 212 0.33 -5.80 -15.01
CA GLY A 212 -0.60 -5.24 -14.05
C GLY A 212 -1.72 -4.46 -14.72
N THR A 213 -2.68 -4.03 -13.91
CA THR A 213 -3.79 -3.19 -14.34
C THR A 213 -4.07 -2.16 -13.28
N ILE A 214 -4.07 -0.88 -13.67
CA ILE A 214 -4.59 0.19 -12.83
C ILE A 214 -6.02 0.51 -13.25
N VAL A 215 -6.90 0.64 -12.27
CA VAL A 215 -8.33 0.92 -12.44
C VAL A 215 -8.68 2.20 -11.71
N VAL A 216 -9.39 3.09 -12.40
CA VAL A 216 -10.00 4.29 -11.83
C VAL A 216 -11.51 4.05 -11.74
N HIS A 217 -11.99 3.86 -10.52
CA HIS A 217 -13.42 3.85 -10.23
C HIS A 217 -13.83 5.26 -9.83
N SER A 218 -14.84 5.84 -10.49
CA SER A 218 -15.25 7.22 -10.23
C SER A 218 -16.77 7.37 -10.20
N SER A 219 -17.26 8.17 -9.25
CA SER A 219 -18.69 8.49 -9.09
C SER A 219 -19.23 9.44 -10.17
N LYS A 220 -18.33 10.14 -10.88
CA LYS A 220 -18.62 11.06 -11.99
C LYS A 220 -17.59 10.89 -13.09
N LEU A 221 -17.84 11.49 -14.26
CA LEU A 221 -16.93 11.39 -15.40
C LEU A 221 -15.55 11.98 -15.07
N VAL A 222 -14.52 11.16 -15.25
CA VAL A 222 -13.11 11.53 -15.11
C VAL A 222 -12.40 11.22 -16.42
N ILE A 223 -11.51 12.11 -16.87
CA ILE A 223 -10.66 11.85 -18.03
C ILE A 223 -9.34 11.32 -17.50
N ALA A 224 -8.92 10.13 -17.96
CA ALA A 224 -7.64 9.57 -17.58
C ALA A 224 -6.93 8.94 -18.79
N SER A 225 -5.61 9.06 -18.82
CA SER A 225 -4.78 8.47 -19.87
C SER A 225 -3.41 8.11 -19.32
N LEU A 226 -2.82 7.02 -19.82
CA LEU A 226 -1.41 6.74 -19.59
C LEU A 226 -0.56 7.74 -20.35
N ILE A 227 0.48 8.23 -19.69
CA ILE A 227 1.52 9.07 -20.29
C ILE A 227 2.89 8.49 -19.99
N ASP A 228 3.86 8.82 -20.84
CA ASP A 228 5.25 8.44 -20.62
C ASP A 228 5.78 9.10 -19.34
N SER A 229 6.56 8.33 -18.59
CA SER A 229 7.20 8.75 -17.36
C SER A 229 8.70 8.45 -17.43
N SER A 230 9.39 8.82 -16.37
CA SER A 230 10.82 8.55 -16.21
C SER A 230 11.15 8.28 -14.75
N MET A 231 12.37 7.80 -14.50
CA MET A 231 12.85 7.57 -13.14
C MET A 231 13.08 8.89 -12.38
N GLU A 232 13.31 10.00 -13.08
CA GLU A 232 13.33 11.33 -12.48
C GLU A 232 11.94 11.72 -11.95
N ILE A 233 10.87 11.37 -12.66
CA ILE A 233 9.49 11.61 -12.19
C ILE A 233 9.19 10.74 -10.97
N LEU A 234 9.66 9.49 -10.97
CA LEU A 234 9.55 8.63 -9.80
C LEU A 234 10.32 9.19 -8.61
N ARG A 235 11.55 9.66 -8.82
CA ARG A 235 12.36 10.36 -7.81
C ARG A 235 11.61 11.57 -7.25
N ASP A 236 11.09 12.45 -8.10
CA ASP A 236 10.38 13.66 -7.69
C ASP A 236 9.12 13.30 -6.85
N SER A 237 8.43 12.21 -7.21
CA SER A 237 7.29 11.65 -6.46
C SER A 237 7.72 11.12 -5.07
N LEU A 238 8.82 10.38 -5.00
CA LEU A 238 9.40 9.88 -3.74
C LEU A 238 9.93 11.00 -2.84
N ILE A 239 10.55 12.03 -3.43
CA ILE A 239 10.98 13.25 -2.72
C ILE A 239 9.75 13.91 -2.08
N SER A 240 8.68 14.14 -2.85
CA SER A 240 7.44 14.73 -2.33
C SER A 240 6.84 13.89 -1.19
N LEU A 241 6.96 12.56 -1.25
CA LEU A 241 6.56 11.66 -0.16
C LEU A 241 7.40 11.86 1.11
N ILE A 242 8.73 11.78 1.02
CA ILE A 242 9.59 11.84 2.21
C ILE A 242 9.61 13.24 2.85
N LEU A 243 9.44 14.30 2.07
CA LEU A 243 9.29 15.65 2.62
C LEU A 243 7.98 15.82 3.38
N LYS A 244 6.90 15.15 2.93
CA LYS A 244 5.57 15.25 3.55
C LYS A 244 5.42 14.36 4.79
N GLU A 245 6.00 13.17 4.77
CA GLU A 245 5.76 12.14 5.80
C GLU A 245 7.02 11.68 6.56
N GLY A 246 8.20 12.10 6.13
CA GLY A 246 9.47 11.73 6.73
C GLY A 246 9.74 12.42 8.06
N GLN A 247 10.60 11.79 8.86
CA GLN A 247 11.17 12.39 10.05
C GLN A 247 12.43 13.15 9.68
N THR A 248 12.60 14.34 10.25
CA THR A 248 13.74 15.21 9.99
C THR A 248 14.74 15.20 11.13
N GLN A 249 16.02 15.27 10.78
CA GLN A 249 17.14 15.42 11.69
C GLN A 249 18.19 16.29 11.02
N GLU A 250 18.78 17.24 11.75
CA GLU A 250 19.95 17.97 11.27
C GLU A 250 21.22 17.15 11.54
N LEU A 251 21.97 16.79 10.50
CA LEU A 251 23.23 16.04 10.64
C LEU A 251 24.42 16.96 10.93
N TYR A 252 24.34 18.18 10.40
CA TYR A 252 25.31 19.26 10.51
C TYR A 252 24.57 20.56 10.16
N PRO A 253 25.04 21.74 10.61
CA PRO A 253 24.49 23.01 10.15
C PRO A 253 24.22 23.04 8.64
N ASN A 254 22.96 23.32 8.26
CA ASN A 254 22.48 23.38 6.88
C ASN A 254 22.43 22.04 6.11
N LEU A 255 22.57 20.90 6.80
CA LEU A 255 22.37 19.57 6.23
C LEU A 255 21.20 18.86 6.91
N ILE A 256 20.07 18.84 6.23
CA ILE A 256 18.83 18.26 6.75
C ILE A 256 18.69 16.85 6.19
N TYR A 257 18.68 15.87 7.10
CA TYR A 257 18.42 14.47 6.79
C TYR A 257 16.95 14.14 7.04
N TYR A 258 16.32 13.57 6.02
CA TYR A 258 14.98 13.04 6.10
C TYR A 258 15.03 11.52 6.03
N SER A 259 14.24 10.88 6.88
CA SER A 259 14.11 9.42 6.86
C SER A 259 12.67 8.94 6.98
N MET A 260 12.38 7.82 6.32
CA MET A 260 11.13 7.09 6.46
C MET A 260 11.40 5.62 6.71
N GLY A 261 10.95 5.09 7.85
CA GLY A 261 11.08 3.68 8.22
C GLY A 261 9.78 2.89 8.02
N GLU A 262 9.24 2.34 9.12
CA GLU A 262 8.11 1.39 9.14
C GLU A 262 6.92 1.78 8.25
N LYS A 263 6.50 3.06 8.25
CA LYS A 263 5.36 3.54 7.43
C LYS A 263 5.56 3.38 5.92
N PHE A 264 6.80 3.30 5.46
CA PHE A 264 7.17 3.10 4.06
C PHE A 264 7.35 1.61 3.71
N ARG A 265 7.31 0.69 4.69
CA ARG A 265 7.68 -0.73 4.53
C ARG A 265 9.08 -0.87 3.92
N GLY A 266 10.05 -0.21 4.54
CA GLY A 266 11.44 -0.12 4.09
C GLY A 266 12.18 0.97 4.88
N MET A 267 13.30 1.44 4.34
CA MET A 267 13.94 2.70 4.76
C MET A 267 14.13 3.58 3.53
N MET A 268 13.94 4.88 3.66
CA MET A 268 14.37 5.85 2.64
C MET A 268 15.13 6.97 3.31
N ALA A 269 16.25 7.37 2.71
CA ALA A 269 17.09 8.45 3.20
C ALA A 269 17.25 9.53 2.12
N LEU A 270 16.84 10.74 2.44
CA LEU A 270 17.03 11.95 1.63
C LEU A 270 17.88 12.94 2.44
N VAL A 271 18.82 13.62 1.78
CA VAL A 271 19.52 14.76 2.39
C VAL A 271 19.32 16.01 1.55
N GLU A 272 19.09 17.13 2.22
CA GLU A 272 19.10 18.48 1.65
C GLU A 272 20.32 19.23 2.16
N ASN A 273 21.08 19.81 1.24
CA ASN A 273 22.14 20.75 1.55
C ASN A 273 21.63 22.17 1.28
N THR A 274 21.26 22.88 2.34
CA THR A 274 20.80 24.26 2.28
C THR A 274 21.94 25.28 2.40
N ASP A 275 23.19 24.82 2.49
CA ASP A 275 24.37 25.67 2.41
C ASP A 275 24.50 26.24 0.98
N ASN A 276 25.00 27.47 0.88
CA ASN A 276 25.19 28.18 -0.39
C ASN A 276 26.63 28.04 -0.95
N SER A 277 27.55 27.55 -0.13
CA SER A 277 28.99 27.62 -0.32
C SER A 277 29.70 26.28 -0.17
N ASN A 278 29.22 25.38 0.69
CA ASN A 278 29.92 24.12 0.98
C ASN A 278 29.15 22.91 0.45
N ALA A 279 29.86 22.03 -0.24
CA ALA A 279 29.36 20.71 -0.57
C ALA A 279 29.53 19.78 0.64
N ALA A 280 28.67 18.77 0.74
CA ALA A 280 28.73 17.79 1.81
C ALA A 280 29.03 16.40 1.26
N GLU A 281 30.13 15.81 1.74
CA GLU A 281 30.38 14.39 1.56
C GLU A 281 29.68 13.65 2.70
N ILE A 282 28.68 12.85 2.34
CA ILE A 282 27.81 12.14 3.28
C ILE A 282 28.05 10.65 3.08
N THR A 283 28.31 9.93 4.18
CA THR A 283 28.45 8.48 4.20
C THR A 283 27.35 7.89 5.04
N LEU A 284 26.63 6.91 4.49
CA LEU A 284 25.65 6.10 5.22
C LEU A 284 26.09 4.63 5.20
N ASP A 285 26.22 4.03 6.38
CA ASP A 285 26.60 2.62 6.52
C ASP A 285 25.46 1.84 7.18
N TYR A 286 24.82 0.99 6.38
CA TYR A 286 23.74 0.09 6.77
C TYR A 286 24.18 -1.37 6.84
N ARG A 287 25.48 -1.70 6.78
CA ARG A 287 25.95 -3.11 6.68
C ARG A 287 25.59 -3.98 7.88
N GLU A 288 25.23 -3.38 9.02
CA GLU A 288 24.70 -4.10 10.18
C GLU A 288 23.20 -4.44 10.07
N SER A 289 22.51 -3.90 9.06
CA SER A 289 21.10 -4.16 8.80
C SER A 289 20.91 -5.55 8.22
N LYS A 290 19.77 -6.19 8.54
CA LYS A 290 19.44 -7.54 8.07
C LYS A 290 18.17 -7.53 7.24
N ASN A 291 18.04 -8.53 6.35
CA ASN A 291 16.86 -8.75 5.52
C ASN A 291 16.47 -7.57 4.61
N VAL A 292 17.46 -6.76 4.20
CA VAL A 292 17.24 -5.60 3.32
C VAL A 292 18.07 -5.69 2.06
N ILE A 293 17.51 -5.17 0.97
CA ILE A 293 18.22 -4.82 -0.25
C ILE A 293 18.21 -3.31 -0.42
N SER A 294 19.31 -2.79 -0.95
CA SER A 294 19.49 -1.36 -1.22
C SER A 294 19.27 -1.10 -2.70
N THR A 295 18.58 -0.01 -3.05
CA THR A 295 18.51 0.46 -4.43
C THR A 295 19.87 0.85 -5.00
N ARG A 296 20.87 1.08 -4.13
CA ARG A 296 22.27 1.33 -4.52
C ARG A 296 23.07 0.06 -4.80
N GLY A 297 22.52 -1.13 -4.56
CA GLY A 297 23.25 -2.40 -4.70
C GLY A 297 24.24 -2.70 -3.57
N ASP A 298 24.63 -1.69 -2.80
CA ASP A 298 25.44 -1.81 -1.59
C ASP A 298 24.71 -1.16 -0.39
N LEU A 299 24.99 -1.64 0.82
CA LEU A 299 24.51 -1.09 2.09
C LEU A 299 25.43 0.01 2.63
N TYR A 300 26.59 0.22 2.01
CA TYR A 300 27.44 1.37 2.24
C TYR A 300 27.28 2.36 1.10
N THR A 301 26.93 3.61 1.40
CA THR A 301 26.91 4.69 0.42
C THR A 301 27.82 5.82 0.83
N LYS A 302 28.43 6.47 -0.17
CA LYS A 302 29.15 7.72 0.01
C LYS A 302 28.81 8.61 -1.18
N ASP A 303 28.22 9.76 -0.89
CA ASP A 303 27.67 10.66 -1.89
C ASP A 303 28.16 12.09 -1.62
N LEU A 304 28.37 12.85 -2.69
CA LEU A 304 28.80 14.25 -2.63
C LEU A 304 27.64 15.15 -3.04
N LEU A 305 27.06 15.84 -2.08
CA LEU A 305 25.89 16.69 -2.28
C LEU A 305 26.30 18.16 -2.41
N GLN A 306 26.03 18.74 -3.58
CA GLN A 306 26.34 20.14 -3.88
C GLN A 306 25.53 21.11 -3.00
N PRO A 307 26.04 22.35 -2.80
CA PRO A 307 25.26 23.43 -2.19
C PRO A 307 23.93 23.64 -2.91
N GLY A 308 22.84 23.87 -2.17
CA GLY A 308 21.52 24.12 -2.73
C GLY A 308 20.88 22.94 -3.45
N HIS A 309 21.29 21.70 -3.15
CA HIS A 309 20.75 20.49 -3.76
C HIS A 309 20.21 19.51 -2.71
N ARG A 310 19.34 18.60 -3.17
CA ARG A 310 18.86 17.44 -2.42
C ARG A 310 19.12 16.15 -3.19
N GLN A 311 19.27 15.04 -2.49
CA GLN A 311 19.50 13.73 -3.12
C GLN A 311 18.96 12.59 -2.26
N ILE A 312 18.25 11.64 -2.89
CA ILE A 312 17.91 10.36 -2.26
C ILE A 312 19.18 9.52 -2.25
N LEU A 313 19.77 9.32 -1.07
CA LEU A 313 21.03 8.60 -0.93
C LEU A 313 20.84 7.10 -1.05
N THR A 314 19.78 6.57 -0.42
CA THR A 314 19.44 5.15 -0.51
C THR A 314 17.96 4.90 -0.21
N ILE A 315 17.43 3.81 -0.78
CA ILE A 315 16.17 3.22 -0.39
C ILE A 315 16.44 1.74 -0.06
N LEU A 316 16.11 1.33 1.16
CA LEU A 316 16.18 -0.05 1.61
C LEU A 316 14.79 -0.69 1.58
N THR A 317 14.75 -1.93 1.15
CA THR A 317 13.52 -2.69 0.95
C THR A 317 13.67 -4.10 1.52
N PRO A 318 12.66 -4.66 2.19
CA PRO A 318 12.75 -6.01 2.74
C PRO A 318 12.92 -7.07 1.64
N ILE A 319 13.82 -8.03 1.87
CA ILE A 319 13.99 -9.20 0.98
C ILE A 319 12.78 -10.12 1.07
N LYS A 320 12.28 -10.35 2.29
CA LYS A 320 11.12 -11.22 2.55
C LYS A 320 9.94 -10.41 3.08
N PRO A 321 8.71 -10.66 2.59
CA PRO A 321 7.54 -9.85 2.95
C PRO A 321 7.17 -9.80 4.44
N MET A 322 7.51 -10.84 5.21
CA MET A 322 7.01 -11.04 6.59
C MET A 322 8.02 -10.76 7.71
N ASP A 323 9.27 -10.40 7.40
CA ASP A 323 10.29 -10.21 8.43
C ASP A 323 10.27 -8.77 8.98
N GLN A 324 10.38 -8.63 10.31
CA GLN A 324 10.56 -7.34 10.96
C GLN A 324 11.89 -6.74 10.47
N LEU A 325 11.81 -5.52 9.93
CA LEU A 325 12.99 -4.80 9.45
C LEU A 325 13.84 -4.35 10.64
N LEU A 326 15.06 -4.84 10.70
CA LEU A 326 16.08 -4.39 11.64
C LEU A 326 17.13 -3.62 10.86
N TYR A 327 17.04 -2.29 10.91
CA TYR A 327 18.02 -1.39 10.31
C TYR A 327 18.83 -0.66 11.39
N SER A 328 20.14 -0.59 11.18
CA SER A 328 21.09 0.19 11.96
C SER A 328 21.85 1.06 10.98
N VAL A 329 21.92 2.36 11.25
CA VAL A 329 22.62 3.32 10.40
C VAL A 329 23.74 4.00 11.16
N LYS A 330 24.93 4.03 10.57
CA LYS A 330 26.02 4.91 10.99
C LYS A 330 26.21 5.96 9.90
N SER A 331 26.09 7.23 10.28
CA SER A 331 26.27 8.36 9.36
C SER A 331 27.58 9.10 9.66
N LYS A 332 28.29 9.52 8.61
CA LYS A 332 29.45 10.42 8.72
C LYS A 332 29.32 11.55 7.70
N VAL A 333 29.62 12.77 8.13
CA VAL A 333 29.55 13.97 7.29
C VAL A 333 30.90 14.66 7.27
N LYS A 334 31.31 15.13 6.08
CA LYS A 334 32.47 15.99 5.89
C LYS A 334 32.11 17.14 4.95
N GLN A 335 32.25 18.37 5.44
CA GLN A 335 32.08 19.58 4.63
C GLN A 335 33.29 19.81 3.73
N ILE A 336 33.04 20.20 2.48
CA ILE A 336 34.04 20.46 1.45
C ILE A 336 33.71 21.82 0.83
N ASP A 337 34.68 22.73 0.87
CA ASP A 337 34.60 24.02 0.19
C ASP A 337 34.34 23.81 -1.31
N ARG A 338 33.37 24.53 -1.88
CA ARG A 338 32.99 24.44 -3.31
C ARG A 338 34.17 24.56 -4.27
N SER A 339 35.20 25.33 -3.91
CA SER A 339 36.42 25.51 -4.72
C SER A 339 37.31 24.25 -4.80
N LYS A 340 37.09 23.27 -3.92
CA LYS A 340 37.87 22.03 -3.79
C LYS A 340 37.03 20.78 -4.02
N VAL A 341 35.85 20.93 -4.62
CA VAL A 341 34.92 19.81 -4.83
C VAL A 341 35.51 18.86 -5.88
N PRO A 342 35.78 17.59 -5.52
CA PRO A 342 36.19 16.60 -6.50
C PRO A 342 35.04 16.35 -7.49
N ASN A 343 35.36 15.81 -8.68
CA ASN A 343 34.32 15.34 -9.61
C ASN A 343 33.36 14.41 -8.86
N GLU A 344 32.05 14.59 -9.07
CA GLU A 344 31.02 13.79 -8.40
C GLU A 344 31.33 12.30 -8.52
N SER A 345 31.50 11.64 -7.39
CA SER A 345 31.69 10.20 -7.34
C SER A 345 30.72 9.63 -6.32
N ASN A 346 29.66 9.01 -6.83
CA ASN A 346 28.78 8.17 -6.05
C ASN A 346 29.52 6.87 -5.72
N ILE A 347 29.47 6.44 -4.45
CA ILE A 347 29.92 5.10 -4.05
C ILE A 347 28.70 4.37 -3.46
N PRO A 348 28.36 3.17 -3.97
CA PRO A 348 28.89 2.58 -5.21
C PRO A 348 28.53 3.44 -6.44
N PRO A 349 29.24 3.29 -7.57
CA PRO A 349 28.89 3.95 -8.82
C PRO A 349 27.45 3.63 -9.26
N LEU A 350 26.78 4.61 -9.87
CA LEU A 350 25.43 4.43 -10.42
C LEU A 350 25.54 3.85 -11.85
N GLU A 351 25.55 2.52 -11.96
CA GLU A 351 25.91 1.83 -13.21
C GLU A 351 24.83 1.89 -14.30
N SER A 352 23.58 2.24 -13.97
CA SER A 352 22.47 2.31 -14.92
C SER A 352 21.82 3.69 -14.99
N ALA A 353 21.29 4.04 -16.16
CA ALA A 353 20.56 5.30 -16.37
C ALA A 353 19.35 5.43 -15.41
N ALA A 354 18.67 4.33 -15.12
CA ALA A 354 17.55 4.31 -14.19
C ALA A 354 17.99 4.64 -12.75
N LEU A 355 19.14 4.11 -12.30
CA LEU A 355 19.72 4.45 -11.00
C LEU A 355 20.25 5.88 -10.95
N MET A 356 20.89 6.37 -12.02
CA MET A 356 21.31 7.76 -12.14
C MET A 356 20.14 8.73 -12.06
N ALA A 357 19.02 8.41 -12.70
CA ALA A 357 17.80 9.20 -12.64
C ALA A 357 17.12 9.16 -11.26
N LEU A 358 17.07 7.98 -10.61
CA LEU A 358 16.47 7.82 -9.27
C LEU A 358 17.29 8.51 -8.17
N HIS A 359 18.61 8.36 -8.21
CA HIS A 359 19.54 8.85 -7.19
C HIS A 359 20.24 10.16 -7.56
N GLY A 360 19.93 10.76 -8.72
CA GLY A 360 20.53 12.02 -9.14
C GLY A 360 20.09 13.18 -8.24
N SER A 361 20.98 14.14 -8.02
CA SER A 361 20.70 15.34 -7.24
C SER A 361 19.66 16.24 -7.93
N VAL A 362 18.92 17.00 -7.12
CA VAL A 362 17.88 17.94 -7.56
C VAL A 362 18.14 19.29 -6.91
N SER A 363 18.05 20.36 -7.68
CA SER A 363 18.13 21.73 -7.15
C SER A 363 17.01 21.97 -6.12
N LEU A 364 17.30 22.70 -5.05
CA LEU A 364 16.29 23.16 -4.10
C LEU A 364 15.42 24.30 -4.67
N PHE A 365 15.85 24.93 -5.76
CA PHE A 365 15.28 26.17 -6.30
C PHE A 365 14.48 25.99 -7.60
N ASP A 366 14.37 24.75 -8.10
CA ASP A 366 13.52 24.36 -9.23
C ASP A 366 12.19 23.77 -8.73
#